data_AF-A0A087SX77-F1
#
_entry.id   AF-A0A087SX77-F1
#
_cell.length_a   1.000
_cell.length_b   1.000
_cell.length_c   1.000
_cell.angle_alpha   90.00
_cell.angle_beta   90.00
_cell.angle_gamma   90.00
#
_symmetry.space_group_name_H-M   'P 1'
#
loop_
_entity.id
_entity.type
_entity.pdbx_description
1 polymer ?
#
loop_
_entity_poly.entity_id
_entity_poly.type
_entity_poly.pdbx_seq_one_letter_code
_entity_poly.pdbx_strand_id
1 'polypeptide(L)' 'MTGNPQDGGLLPRSLDVIFNSIKDFQAAKFVFKPDRLNGFDIQSTAEALLDQQKELGIFNRTPKPKRKE' A
#
# COMPACT_ATOMS: atom_id res chain seq x y z
N MET A 1 4.70 24.51 -2.36
CA MET A 1 5.42 23.25 -2.64
C MET A 1 4.70 22.36 -3.66
N THR A 2 3.36 22.25 -3.63
CA THR A 2 2.60 21.40 -4.55
C THR A 2 2.27 22.04 -5.91
N GLY A 3 2.37 23.37 -6.03
CA GLY A 3 2.12 24.12 -7.27
C GLY A 3 0.64 24.18 -7.64
N ASN A 4 0.36 24.46 -8.91
CA ASN A 4 -0.99 24.53 -9.49
C ASN A 4 -1.24 23.31 -10.40
N PRO A 5 -2.48 22.99 -10.77
CA PRO A 5 -2.77 21.86 -11.66
C PRO A 5 -2.06 21.93 -13.02
N GLN A 6 -1.81 23.13 -13.54
CA GLN A 6 -1.07 23.35 -14.79
C GLN A 6 0.45 23.31 -14.62
N ASP A 7 0.96 23.63 -13.43
CA ASP A 7 2.39 23.65 -13.11
C ASP A 7 2.58 22.93 -11.78
N GLY A 8 2.69 21.59 -11.88
CA GLY A 8 2.91 20.72 -10.76
C GLY A 8 4.18 21.13 -10.05
N GLY A 9 4.05 21.59 -8.81
CA GLY A 9 5.15 22.18 -8.06
C GLY A 9 6.28 21.19 -7.77
N LEU A 10 7.23 21.62 -6.94
CA LEU A 10 8.41 20.81 -6.63
C LEU A 10 8.07 19.41 -6.10
N LEU A 11 7.03 19.28 -5.26
CA LEU A 11 6.69 17.99 -4.65
C LEU A 11 6.30 16.90 -5.66
N PRO A 12 5.30 17.09 -6.56
CA PRO A 12 4.97 16.08 -7.56
C PRO A 12 6.15 15.79 -8.51
N ARG A 13 6.97 16.80 -8.85
CA ARG A 13 8.14 16.62 -9.73
C ARG A 13 9.26 15.82 -9.05
N SER A 14 9.55 16.09 -7.78
CA SER A 14 10.55 15.34 -7.02
C SER A 14 10.14 13.88 -6.83
N LEU A 15 8.86 13.61 -6.53
CA LEU A 15 8.36 12.24 -6.42
C LEU A 15 8.46 11.49 -7.75
N ASP A 16 8.07 12.13 -8.86
CA ASP A 16 8.20 11.54 -10.21
C ASP A 16 9.64 11.15 -10.51
N VAL A 17 10.61 12.05 -10.27
CA VAL A 17 12.03 11.76 -10.47
C VAL A 17 12.51 10.61 -9.58
N ILE A 18 12.16 10.62 -8.29
CA ILE A 18 12.55 9.55 -7.36
C ILE A 18 12.02 8.20 -7.88
N PHE A 19 10.72 8.07 -8.11
CA PHE A 19 10.12 6.80 -8.53
C PHE A 19 10.61 6.30 -9.89
N ASN A 20 10.89 7.20 -10.83
CA ASN A 20 11.50 6.85 -12.11
C ASN A 20 12.95 6.38 -11.95
N SER A 21 13.71 6.98 -11.03
CA SER A 21 15.11 6.61 -10.79
C SER A 21 15.28 5.25 -10.09
N ILE A 22 14.31 4.83 -9.27
CA ILE A 22 14.35 3.56 -8.51
C ILE A 22 13.39 2.49 -9.09
N LYS A 23 12.92 2.65 -10.33
CA LYS A 23 11.84 1.84 -10.92
C LYS A 23 12.04 0.33 -10.75
N ASP A 24 13.27 -0.15 -10.94
CA ASP A 24 13.59 -1.58 -10.87
C ASP A 24 13.83 -2.09 -9.44
N PHE A 25 13.87 -1.20 -8.45
CA PHE A 25 14.13 -1.50 -7.04
C PHE A 25 12.90 -1.29 -6.14
N GLN A 26 11.72 -1.12 -6.73
CA GLN A 26 10.48 -0.92 -5.97
C GLN A 26 9.99 -2.26 -5.39
N ALA A 27 9.73 -2.28 -4.07
CA ALA A 27 9.11 -3.43 -3.43
C ALA A 27 7.59 -3.45 -3.65
N ALA A 28 7.00 -4.64 -3.62
CA ALA A 28 5.55 -4.78 -3.66
C ALA A 28 4.90 -4.19 -2.40
N LYS A 29 3.64 -3.76 -2.56
CA LYS A 29 2.84 -3.27 -1.43
C LYS A 29 2.78 -4.35 -0.33
N PHE A 30 2.82 -3.93 0.93
CA PHE A 30 2.82 -4.78 2.14
C PHE A 30 4.11 -5.58 2.41
N VAL A 31 5.17 -5.47 1.60
CA VAL A 31 6.46 -6.10 1.91
C VAL A 31 7.13 -5.43 3.12
N PHE A 32 7.15 -4.10 3.17
CA PHE A 32 7.68 -3.36 4.31
C PHE A 32 6.55 -2.97 5.27
N LYS A 33 6.77 -3.22 6.56
CA LYS A 33 5.87 -2.83 7.65
C LYS A 33 6.60 -1.90 8.62
N PRO A 34 6.01 -0.76 9.01
CA PRO A 34 6.61 0.10 10.00
C PRO A 34 6.69 -0.61 11.35
N ASP A 35 7.87 -0.56 11.98
CA ASP A 35 8.16 -1.20 13.28
C ASP A 35 7.70 -0.35 14.50
N ARG A 36 7.12 0.82 14.25
CA ARG A 36 6.68 1.85 15.23
C ARG A 36 7.83 2.53 16.00
N LEU A 37 9.07 2.31 15.58
CA LEU A 37 10.30 2.89 16.14
C LEU A 37 11.12 3.61 15.05
N ASN A 38 10.45 4.14 14.01
CA ASN A 38 11.04 4.77 12.83
C ASN A 38 11.87 3.84 11.93
N GLY A 39 11.74 2.53 12.07
CA GLY A 39 12.29 1.53 11.17
C GLY A 39 11.21 0.77 10.39
N PHE A 40 11.66 -0.23 9.64
CA PHE A 40 10.82 -1.09 8.83
C PHE A 40 11.26 -2.54 8.97
N ASP A 41 10.29 -3.42 9.21
CA ASP A 41 10.46 -4.86 9.13
C ASP A 41 9.97 -5.39 7.78
N ILE A 42 10.54 -6.51 7.35
CA ILE A 42 10.14 -7.22 6.13
C ILE A 42 9.12 -8.29 6.50
N GLN A 43 7.93 -8.21 5.93
CA GLN A 43 6.88 -9.20 6.11
C GLN A 43 7.09 -10.40 5.18
N SER A 44 6.64 -11.57 5.63
CA SER A 44 6.56 -12.74 4.77
C SER A 44 5.47 -12.57 3.69
N THR A 45 5.58 -13.34 2.62
CA THR A 45 4.58 -13.33 1.52
C THR A 45 3.17 -13.68 2.00
N ALA A 46 3.05 -14.57 3.00
CA ALA A 46 1.77 -14.95 3.57
C ALA A 46 1.12 -13.80 4.36
N GLU A 47 1.91 -13.06 5.15
CA GLU A 47 1.43 -11.92 5.93
C GLU A 47 1.05 -10.75 5.02
N ALA A 48 1.85 -10.47 3.98
CA ALA A 48 1.56 -9.46 2.99
C ALA A 48 0.21 -9.70 2.28
N LEU A 49 -0.07 -10.96 1.91
CA LEU A 49 -1.35 -11.34 1.29
C LEU A 49 -2.53 -11.17 2.26
N LEU A 50 -2.35 -11.54 3.53
CA LEU A 50 -3.39 -11.39 4.54
C LEU A 50 -3.77 -9.93 4.75
N ASP A 51 -2.78 -9.04 4.85
CA ASP A 51 -3.02 -7.60 5.02
C ASP A 51 -3.61 -6.97 3.75
N GLN A 52 -3.21 -7.42 2.55
CA GLN A 52 -3.86 -7.04 1.30
C GLN A 52 -5.36 -7.43 1.29
N GLN A 53 -5.69 -8.64 1.72
CA GLN A 53 -7.07 -9.12 1.77
C GLN A 53 -7.93 -8.37 2.80
N LYS A 54 -7.33 -7.96 3.93
CA LYS A 54 -7.98 -7.11 4.93
C LYS A 54 -8.29 -5.73 4.36
N GLU A 55 -7.33 -5.10 3.68
CA GLU A 55 -7.54 -3.78 3.05
C GLU A 55 -8.64 -3.83 1.98
N LEU A 56 -8.70 -4.91 1.20
CA LEU A 56 -9.74 -5.14 0.19
C LEU A 56 -11.10 -5.55 0.79
N GLY A 57 -11.20 -5.73 2.11
CA GLY A 57 -12.44 -6.11 2.80
C GLY A 57 -12.95 -7.51 2.46
N ILE A 58 -12.11 -8.40 1.93
CA ILE A 58 -12.51 -9.75 1.47
C ILE A 58 -12.93 -10.63 2.66
N PHE A 59 -12.30 -10.46 3.83
CA PHE A 59 -12.62 -11.22 5.04
C PHE A 59 -14.00 -10.93 5.64
N ASN A 60 -14.65 -9.80 5.29
CA ASN A 60 -15.95 -9.44 5.85
C ASN A 60 -17.13 -10.08 5.10
N ARG A 61 -16.87 -10.95 4.12
CA ARG A 61 -17.89 -11.65 3.34
C ARG A 61 -18.21 -13.02 3.94
N THR A 62 -18.68 -13.07 5.20
CA THR A 62 -19.34 -14.28 5.68
C THR A 62 -20.73 -14.38 5.02
N PRO A 63 -21.05 -15.48 4.31
CA PRO A 63 -22.40 -15.69 3.81
C PRO A 63 -23.34 -15.80 5.02
N LYS A 64 -24.34 -14.92 5.12
CA LYS A 64 -25.36 -15.03 6.16
C LYS A 64 -26.06 -16.40 6.01
N PRO A 65 -26.15 -17.24 7.05
CA PRO A 65 -26.92 -18.47 6.97
C PRO A 65 -28.38 -18.13 6.71
N LYS A 66 -28.96 -18.66 5.63
CA LYS A 66 -30.40 -18.57 5.37
C LYS A 66 -31.12 -19.31 6.51
N ARG A 67 -31.85 -18.58 7.36
CA ARG A 67 -32.83 -19.18 8.28
C ARG A 67 -33.82 -19.98 7.42
N LYS A 68 -33.94 -21.28 7.69
CA LYS A 68 -35.04 -22.10 7.18
C LYS A 68 -36.27 -21.76 8.03
N GLU A 69 -37.32 -21.26 7.38
CA GLU A 69 -38.68 -21.23 7.92
C GLU A 69 -39.29 -22.64 7.90
#